data_AF-A0A2E8Y6D9-F1
#
_entry.id   AF-A0A2E8Y6D9-F1
#
_cell.length_a   1.000
_cell.length_b   1.000
_cell.length_c   1.000
_cell.angle_alpha   90.00
_cell.angle_beta   90.00
_cell.angle_gamma   90.00
#
_symmetry.space_group_name_H-M   'P 1'
#
loop_
_entity.id
_entity.type
_entity.pdbx_description
1 polymer ?
#
loop_
_entity_poly.entity_id
_entity_poly.type
_entity_poly.pdbx_seq_one_letter_code
_entity_poly.pdbx_strand_id
1 'polypeptide(L)'
;MSQSTDRNDSALGQAQSSRLGSLPVQFVQLMLQKTIPTLAALGLACCCATARELKEFDSDVNYDESRVPHYDLPDPLITAEGKPVTTAERWRNVRRPQILSLFANFIYGAVPVPPDPIEQTYKVVKEDKAFMDGKATKLDVSIRFKNRNGAVQTQVVVFIPNDAKEPAPAFMMLSFDSPRGSSLQLSSSRKGRLRNGVPLADLIANGYGYVSVYHGDLIGHNEVSFGRGIHKLFFRDGQSFPKAHEWGVLGANAWTGMRALDYLETNDHIDAKRVAVMGHSKMGKATLWAAAQDERFALAISAQSGCGGAALWRRKYGETMAKLNRFPHWLSINARKFNDREDDLPVDQHMLLSLIAPRPVYVASATADTWADPHGEFQSANHAAPVYRLLGKKPLPTTKLPTASQPLLDGDIGYHIRTGGHSIDPYDWEQFIQFANRHLKAD
;
A
#
# COMPACT_ATOMS: atom_id res chain seq x y z
N MET A 1 -85.10 -2.41 -10.58
CA MET A 1 -84.65 -1.45 -9.54
C MET A 1 -83.30 -0.91 -9.97
N SER A 2 -83.10 0.26 -10.60
CA SER A 2 -83.98 1.44 -10.87
C SER A 2 -84.56 2.08 -9.58
N GLN A 3 -84.52 3.40 -9.29
CA GLN A 3 -84.14 4.67 -9.97
C GLN A 3 -83.26 5.53 -9.01
N SER A 4 -82.43 6.54 -9.32
CA SER A 4 -82.18 7.50 -10.45
C SER A 4 -82.95 8.83 -10.45
N THR A 5 -82.24 9.97 -10.64
CA THR A 5 -82.72 11.40 -10.72
C THR A 5 -83.20 12.01 -9.38
N ASP A 6 -83.15 13.32 -9.05
CA ASP A 6 -82.57 14.55 -9.66
C ASP A 6 -82.53 15.76 -8.65
N ARG A 7 -81.82 16.88 -8.98
CA ARG A 7 -82.03 18.31 -8.54
C ARG A 7 -81.67 18.74 -7.08
N ASN A 8 -80.97 19.87 -6.80
CA ASN A 8 -81.16 21.35 -6.98
C ASN A 8 -82.04 22.01 -5.87
N ASP A 9 -81.86 23.27 -5.38
CA ASP A 9 -81.09 24.43 -5.90
C ASP A 9 -80.77 25.54 -4.84
N SER A 10 -79.76 26.41 -5.10
CA SER A 10 -79.52 27.78 -4.53
C SER A 10 -79.24 27.95 -2.99
N ALA A 11 -78.63 29.00 -2.37
CA ALA A 11 -77.99 30.32 -2.69
C ALA A 11 -77.05 30.72 -1.47
N LEU A 12 -76.41 31.90 -1.21
CA LEU A 12 -76.07 33.21 -1.83
C LEU A 12 -75.00 33.98 -0.94
N GLY A 13 -74.28 35.00 -1.45
CA GLY A 13 -73.48 36.03 -0.70
C GLY A 13 -72.01 35.69 -0.38
N GLN A 14 -70.95 36.38 -0.86
CA GLN A 14 -70.44 37.77 -0.66
C GLN A 14 -69.97 38.11 0.77
N ALA A 15 -68.84 38.78 1.07
CA ALA A 15 -67.61 39.22 0.35
C ALA A 15 -66.48 39.40 1.43
N GLN A 16 -65.18 39.68 1.22
CA GLN A 16 -64.44 40.69 0.44
C GLN A 16 -62.94 40.28 0.34
N SER A 17 -62.10 41.07 -0.36
CA SER A 17 -60.64 40.84 -0.46
C SER A 17 -59.80 42.00 0.11
N SER A 18 -58.56 41.70 0.49
CA SER A 18 -57.50 42.69 0.73
C SER A 18 -56.18 42.26 0.06
N ARG A 19 -55.34 43.23 -0.31
CA ARG A 19 -54.07 43.00 -1.01
C ARG A 19 -52.90 43.32 -0.08
N LEU A 20 -51.82 42.56 -0.20
CA LEU A 20 -50.48 42.97 0.24
C LEU A 20 -49.52 42.91 -0.96
N GLY A 21 -48.77 44.00 -1.16
CA GLY A 21 -47.94 44.20 -2.34
C GLY A 21 -46.57 43.53 -2.25
N SER A 22 -45.98 43.24 -3.41
CA SER A 22 -44.61 42.72 -3.52
C SER A 22 -43.56 43.80 -3.26
N LEU A 23 -42.53 43.46 -2.49
CA LEU A 23 -41.28 44.21 -2.42
C LEU A 23 -40.37 43.82 -3.62
N PRO A 24 -39.60 44.76 -4.19
CA PRO A 24 -38.78 44.50 -5.37
C PRO A 24 -37.54 43.65 -5.05
N VAL A 25 -37.32 42.63 -5.88
CA VAL A 25 -36.30 41.55 -5.70
C VAL A 25 -34.85 42.08 -5.55
N GLN A 26 -34.54 43.25 -6.09
CA GLN A 26 -33.18 43.80 -6.16
C GLN A 26 -32.53 44.08 -4.80
N PHE A 27 -33.31 44.33 -3.72
CA PHE A 27 -32.73 44.63 -2.40
C PHE A 27 -32.18 43.40 -1.66
N VAL A 28 -32.76 42.21 -1.88
CA VAL A 28 -32.26 40.95 -1.27
C VAL A 28 -30.92 40.53 -1.88
N GLN A 29 -30.76 40.78 -3.19
CA GLN A 29 -29.61 40.34 -3.97
C GLN A 29 -28.30 41.04 -3.56
N LEU A 30 -28.36 42.28 -3.06
CA LEU A 30 -27.19 43.06 -2.66
C LEU A 30 -26.60 42.66 -1.29
N MET A 31 -27.45 42.21 -0.36
CA MET A 31 -27.00 41.72 0.97
C MET A 31 -26.23 40.40 0.86
N LEU A 32 -26.65 39.50 -0.03
CA LEU A 32 -25.98 38.21 -0.26
C LEU A 32 -24.58 38.37 -0.88
N GLN A 33 -24.34 39.41 -1.68
CA GLN A 33 -23.04 39.62 -2.36
C GLN A 33 -21.90 40.09 -1.47
N LYS A 34 -22.15 40.51 -0.21
CA LYS A 34 -21.10 41.01 0.71
C LYS A 34 -20.83 40.16 1.94
N THR A 35 -21.66 39.17 2.25
CA THR A 35 -21.43 38.21 3.36
C THR A 35 -20.80 36.89 2.91
N ILE A 36 -21.08 36.46 1.67
CA ILE A 36 -20.51 35.23 1.08
C ILE A 36 -18.97 35.28 0.90
N PRO A 37 -18.35 36.40 0.45
CA PRO A 37 -16.89 36.43 0.25
C PRO A 37 -16.08 36.18 1.53
N THR A 38 -16.55 36.66 2.67
CA THR A 38 -15.85 36.58 3.96
C THR A 38 -15.86 35.16 4.53
N LEU A 39 -16.97 34.43 4.37
CA LEU A 39 -17.05 33.01 4.75
C LEU A 39 -16.23 32.11 3.83
N ALA A 40 -16.17 32.42 2.53
CA ALA A 40 -15.29 31.71 1.60
C ALA A 40 -13.80 31.91 1.95
N ALA A 41 -13.40 33.11 2.36
CA ALA A 41 -12.03 33.41 2.80
C ALA A 41 -11.63 32.67 4.08
N LEU A 42 -12.49 32.63 5.11
CA LEU A 42 -12.22 31.84 6.32
C LEU A 42 -12.22 30.34 6.05
N GLY A 43 -13.11 29.85 5.18
CA GLY A 43 -13.16 28.45 4.77
C GLY A 43 -11.85 27.99 4.10
N LEU A 44 -11.34 28.76 3.14
CA LEU A 44 -10.07 28.45 2.47
C LEU A 44 -8.85 28.55 3.41
N ALA A 45 -8.86 29.48 4.37
CA ALA A 45 -7.79 29.59 5.36
C ALA A 45 -7.75 28.38 6.32
N CYS A 46 -8.91 27.81 6.67
CA CYS A 46 -9.00 26.68 7.59
C CYS A 46 -8.63 25.33 6.93
N CYS A 47 -8.92 25.16 5.63
CA CYS A 47 -8.60 23.91 4.89
C CYS A 47 -7.10 23.59 4.79
N CYS A 48 -6.21 24.55 5.05
CA CYS A 48 -4.76 24.30 5.11
C CYS A 48 -4.29 23.65 6.43
N ALA A 49 -5.16 23.50 7.43
CA ALA A 49 -4.76 23.10 8.79
C ALA A 49 -4.95 21.60 9.13
N THR A 50 -5.65 20.82 8.32
CA THR A 50 -6.04 19.43 8.65
C THR A 50 -5.63 18.43 7.56
N ALA A 51 -4.37 17.97 7.60
CA ALA A 51 -3.84 16.91 6.72
C ALA A 51 -4.22 15.48 7.16
N ARG A 52 -5.31 15.32 7.93
CA ARG A 52 -5.82 14.05 8.47
C ARG A 52 -6.93 13.50 7.58
N GLU A 53 -6.95 12.19 7.35
CA GLU A 53 -8.00 11.55 6.56
C GLU A 53 -9.30 11.32 7.36
N LEU A 54 -10.44 11.19 6.67
CA LEU A 54 -11.75 10.98 7.32
C LEU A 54 -11.82 9.75 8.26
N LYS A 55 -10.95 8.76 8.06
CA LYS A 55 -10.79 7.59 8.93
C LYS A 55 -10.29 7.95 10.35
N GLU A 56 -9.56 9.06 10.50
CA GLU A 56 -8.95 9.48 11.77
C GLU A 56 -9.95 10.08 12.77
N PHE A 57 -11.23 10.17 12.40
CA PHE A 57 -12.32 10.59 13.28
C PHE A 57 -13.16 9.41 13.83
N ASP A 58 -12.75 8.16 13.58
CA ASP A 58 -13.32 6.95 14.19
C ASP A 58 -13.10 6.98 15.72
N SER A 59 -14.18 7.13 16.51
CA SER A 59 -14.12 7.65 17.89
C SER A 59 -13.78 6.64 18.98
N ASP A 60 -13.74 5.35 18.64
CA ASP A 60 -13.28 4.25 19.49
C ASP A 60 -11.77 3.96 19.31
N VAL A 61 -11.10 4.63 18.37
CA VAL A 61 -9.67 4.44 18.09
C VAL A 61 -8.79 5.27 19.05
N ASN A 62 -7.64 4.71 19.42
CA ASN A 62 -6.64 5.45 20.17
C ASN A 62 -5.71 6.27 19.26
N TYR A 63 -5.58 7.57 19.56
CA TYR A 63 -4.57 8.48 18.98
C TYR A 63 -3.73 9.17 20.07
N ASP A 64 -3.78 8.67 21.30
CA ASP A 64 -3.09 9.21 22.47
C ASP A 64 -2.02 8.21 22.95
N GLU A 65 -0.76 8.64 22.93
CA GLU A 65 0.39 7.81 23.35
C GLU A 65 0.36 7.48 24.84
N SER A 66 -0.32 8.28 25.67
CA SER A 66 -0.52 7.96 27.10
C SER A 66 -1.56 6.85 27.34
N ARG A 67 -2.34 6.50 26.30
CA ARG A 67 -3.35 5.43 26.29
C ARG A 67 -2.89 4.17 25.56
N VAL A 68 -1.67 4.14 25.02
CA VAL A 68 -1.06 2.91 24.50
C VAL A 68 -0.85 1.93 25.66
N PRO A 69 -1.33 0.67 25.57
CA PRO A 69 -1.22 -0.29 26.66
C PRO A 69 0.23 -0.73 26.89
N HIS A 70 0.50 -1.39 28.02
CA HIS A 70 1.68 -2.23 28.14
C HIS A 70 1.58 -3.40 27.15
N TYR A 71 2.67 -3.71 26.46
CA TYR A 71 2.74 -4.86 25.57
C TYR A 71 4.14 -5.50 25.58
N ASP A 72 4.15 -6.82 25.43
CA ASP A 72 5.36 -7.62 25.28
C ASP A 72 5.49 -8.09 23.82
N LEU A 73 6.67 -7.86 23.22
CA LEU A 73 6.94 -8.27 21.84
C LEU A 73 7.60 -9.65 21.78
N PRO A 74 7.13 -10.58 20.93
CA PRO A 74 7.81 -11.86 20.73
C PRO A 74 9.22 -11.67 20.15
N ASP A 75 10.23 -12.33 20.74
CA ASP A 75 11.62 -12.19 20.31
C ASP A 75 11.84 -12.86 18.94
N PRO A 76 12.32 -12.13 17.90
CA PRO A 76 12.68 -12.75 16.63
C PRO A 76 13.78 -13.81 16.76
N LEU A 77 14.63 -13.77 17.79
CA LEU A 77 15.77 -14.66 18.00
C LEU A 77 15.53 -15.82 19.00
N ILE A 78 14.28 -16.08 19.42
CA ILE A 78 13.91 -17.30 20.17
C ILE A 78 13.05 -18.19 19.26
N THR A 79 13.44 -19.45 19.01
CA THR A 79 12.65 -20.38 18.18
C THR A 79 11.33 -20.78 18.85
N ALA A 80 10.39 -21.35 18.08
CA ALA A 80 9.11 -21.83 18.60
C ALA A 80 9.24 -22.86 19.74
N GLU A 81 10.38 -23.55 19.81
CA GLU A 81 10.76 -24.50 20.86
C GLU A 81 11.45 -23.83 22.07
N GLY A 82 11.41 -22.50 22.19
CA GLY A 82 12.01 -21.73 23.28
C GLY A 82 13.54 -21.62 23.25
N LYS A 83 14.20 -21.91 22.13
CA LYS A 83 15.67 -22.01 22.05
C LYS A 83 16.30 -20.79 21.35
N PRO A 84 17.43 -20.25 21.83
CA PRO A 84 18.04 -19.05 21.26
C PRO A 84 18.69 -19.26 19.88
N VAL A 85 18.66 -18.21 19.05
CA VAL A 85 19.17 -18.16 17.67
C VAL A 85 20.42 -17.29 17.63
N THR A 86 21.57 -17.94 17.77
CA THR A 86 22.89 -17.28 17.93
C THR A 86 23.77 -17.31 16.69
N THR A 87 23.31 -17.90 15.58
CA THR A 87 24.07 -17.97 14.31
C THR A 87 23.21 -17.60 13.10
N ALA A 88 23.86 -17.03 12.07
CA ALA A 88 23.21 -16.70 10.80
C ALA A 88 22.65 -17.94 10.07
N GLU A 89 23.29 -19.10 10.23
CA GLU A 89 22.79 -20.38 9.73
C GLU A 89 21.47 -20.75 10.42
N ARG A 90 21.42 -20.69 11.75
CA ARG A 90 20.21 -21.02 12.52
C ARG A 90 19.07 -20.03 12.28
N TRP A 91 19.39 -18.77 11.99
CA TRP A 91 18.41 -17.82 11.47
C TRP A 91 17.82 -18.32 10.14
N ARG A 92 18.65 -18.54 9.12
CA ARG A 92 18.20 -18.92 7.76
C ARG A 92 17.47 -20.27 7.73
N ASN A 93 18.01 -21.28 8.42
CA ASN A 93 17.57 -22.68 8.27
C ASN A 93 16.46 -23.08 9.25
N VAL A 94 16.22 -22.32 10.33
CA VAL A 94 15.21 -22.65 11.35
C VAL A 94 14.26 -21.48 11.61
N ARG A 95 14.78 -20.33 12.06
CA ARG A 95 13.92 -19.27 12.59
C ARG A 95 13.20 -18.45 11.52
N ARG A 96 13.87 -18.12 10.41
CA ARG A 96 13.26 -17.42 9.26
C ARG A 96 12.10 -18.25 8.67
N PRO A 97 12.24 -19.57 8.39
CA PRO A 97 11.11 -20.43 8.02
C PRO A 97 9.97 -20.48 9.04
N GLN A 98 10.28 -20.57 10.35
CA GLN A 98 9.25 -20.51 11.39
C GLN A 98 8.45 -19.22 11.31
N ILE A 99 9.11 -18.05 11.34
CA ILE A 99 8.45 -16.73 11.31
C ILE A 99 7.64 -16.55 10.01
N LEU A 100 8.20 -16.93 8.86
CA LEU A 100 7.52 -16.87 7.57
C LEU A 100 6.24 -17.74 7.57
N SER A 101 6.31 -18.94 8.14
CA SER A 101 5.17 -19.85 8.30
C SER A 101 4.09 -19.28 9.23
N LEU A 102 4.47 -18.58 10.31
CA LEU A 102 3.51 -17.92 11.21
C LEU A 102 2.76 -16.78 10.49
N PHE A 103 3.47 -15.91 9.75
CA PHE A 103 2.83 -14.87 8.94
C PHE A 103 1.96 -15.44 7.81
N ALA A 104 2.41 -16.52 7.16
CA ALA A 104 1.62 -17.20 6.14
C ALA A 104 0.36 -17.85 6.70
N ASN A 105 0.43 -18.54 7.84
CA ASN A 105 -0.72 -19.25 8.40
C ASN A 105 -1.73 -18.34 9.12
N PHE A 106 -1.27 -17.28 9.80
CA PHE A 106 -2.13 -16.44 10.66
C PHE A 106 -2.45 -15.06 10.09
N ILE A 107 -1.59 -14.46 9.28
CA ILE A 107 -1.73 -13.06 8.83
C ILE A 107 -2.12 -13.02 7.35
N TYR A 108 -1.16 -13.10 6.42
CA TYR A 108 -1.40 -12.79 4.99
C TYR A 108 -2.02 -13.94 4.20
N GLY A 109 -1.86 -15.18 4.69
CA GLY A 109 -2.28 -16.40 4.01
C GLY A 109 -1.18 -16.95 3.08
N ALA A 110 -1.00 -18.26 3.09
CA ALA A 110 -0.08 -18.96 2.20
C ALA A 110 -0.59 -18.92 0.75
N VAL A 111 0.34 -18.79 -0.20
CA VAL A 111 0.06 -19.05 -1.63
C VAL A 111 -0.26 -20.55 -1.77
N PRO A 112 -1.44 -20.95 -2.26
CA PRO A 112 -1.78 -22.37 -2.38
C PRO A 112 -0.92 -23.07 -3.43
N VAL A 113 -0.79 -24.39 -3.33
CA VAL A 113 -0.31 -25.20 -4.46
C VAL A 113 -1.50 -25.43 -5.42
N PRO A 114 -1.44 -24.93 -6.67
CA PRO A 114 -2.54 -25.07 -7.62
C PRO A 114 -2.78 -26.56 -7.98
N PRO A 115 -3.97 -26.92 -8.49
CA PRO A 115 -4.26 -28.30 -8.91
C PRO A 115 -3.40 -28.78 -10.09
N ASP A 116 -3.03 -27.85 -10.98
CA ASP A 116 -2.26 -28.10 -12.20
C ASP A 116 -1.26 -26.94 -12.40
N PRO A 117 -0.11 -27.17 -13.08
CA PRO A 117 0.86 -26.12 -13.39
C PRO A 117 0.21 -24.92 -14.10
N ILE A 118 0.59 -23.71 -13.67
CA ILE A 118 0.14 -22.47 -14.29
C ILE A 118 1.15 -22.06 -15.38
N GLU A 119 0.70 -22.10 -16.63
CA GLU A 119 1.39 -21.54 -17.79
C GLU A 119 1.48 -20.02 -17.63
N GLN A 120 2.72 -19.51 -17.51
CA GLN A 120 3.04 -18.10 -17.38
C GLN A 120 3.70 -17.62 -18.67
N THR A 121 3.11 -16.62 -19.33
CA THR A 121 3.59 -16.09 -20.62
C THR A 121 3.65 -14.57 -20.60
N TYR A 122 4.70 -14.03 -21.23
CA TYR A 122 4.93 -12.59 -21.33
C TYR A 122 4.72 -12.09 -22.76
N LYS A 123 4.18 -10.88 -22.91
CA LYS A 123 4.10 -10.18 -24.19
C LYS A 123 4.23 -8.69 -24.00
N VAL A 124 5.22 -8.06 -24.64
CA VAL A 124 5.22 -6.61 -24.86
C VAL A 124 4.01 -6.28 -25.76
N VAL A 125 3.07 -5.50 -25.23
CA VAL A 125 1.85 -5.07 -25.95
C VAL A 125 1.96 -3.66 -26.50
N LYS A 126 2.86 -2.83 -25.95
CA LYS A 126 3.29 -1.56 -26.53
C LYS A 126 4.75 -1.29 -26.15
N GLU A 127 5.49 -0.70 -27.08
CA GLU A 127 6.83 -0.15 -26.87
C GLU A 127 6.84 1.31 -27.34
N ASP A 128 7.53 2.17 -26.60
CA ASP A 128 7.76 3.58 -26.93
C ASP A 128 9.19 3.95 -26.55
N LYS A 129 10.12 3.87 -27.52
CA LYS A 129 11.56 4.14 -27.35
C LYS A 129 11.88 5.63 -27.26
N ALA A 130 10.92 6.50 -27.61
CA ALA A 130 11.09 7.95 -27.64
C ALA A 130 10.54 8.63 -26.38
N PHE A 131 10.13 7.86 -25.37
CA PHE A 131 9.51 8.38 -24.15
C PHE A 131 10.47 9.34 -23.41
N MET A 132 9.93 10.45 -22.90
CA MET A 132 10.71 11.55 -22.32
C MET A 132 11.81 12.07 -23.26
N ASP A 133 11.43 12.44 -24.48
CA ASP A 133 12.32 13.02 -25.49
C ASP A 133 13.53 12.11 -25.82
N GLY A 134 13.29 10.80 -25.85
CA GLY A 134 14.30 9.77 -26.09
C GLY A 134 15.17 9.37 -24.89
N LYS A 135 14.90 9.89 -23.68
CA LYS A 135 15.66 9.54 -22.46
C LYS A 135 15.27 8.19 -21.86
N ALA A 136 14.08 7.69 -22.17
CA ALA A 136 13.62 6.40 -21.67
C ALA A 136 12.85 5.60 -22.73
N THR A 137 12.88 4.27 -22.60
CA THR A 137 11.97 3.38 -23.30
C THR A 137 10.85 2.97 -22.34
N LYS A 138 9.59 3.15 -22.75
CA LYS A 138 8.41 2.68 -22.02
C LYS A 138 7.88 1.40 -22.67
N LEU A 139 7.85 0.31 -21.91
CA LEU A 139 7.24 -0.97 -22.30
C LEU A 139 5.94 -1.15 -21.50
N ASP A 140 4.84 -1.43 -22.20
CA ASP A 140 3.64 -1.99 -21.59
C ASP A 140 3.64 -3.50 -21.85
N VAL A 141 3.65 -4.30 -20.78
CA VAL A 141 3.88 -5.75 -20.82
C VAL A 141 2.70 -6.48 -20.21
N SER A 142 2.07 -7.37 -20.99
CA SER A 142 1.06 -8.30 -20.48
C SER A 142 1.74 -9.54 -19.92
N ILE A 143 1.39 -9.90 -18.68
CA ILE A 143 1.73 -11.19 -18.05
C ILE A 143 0.45 -12.00 -17.95
N ARG A 144 0.39 -13.14 -18.65
CA ARG A 144 -0.78 -14.03 -18.70
C ARG A 144 -0.51 -15.33 -17.94
N PHE A 145 -1.51 -15.74 -17.17
CA PHE A 145 -1.53 -16.97 -16.37
C PHE A 145 -2.66 -17.87 -16.86
N LYS A 146 -2.40 -19.18 -17.06
CA LYS A 146 -3.39 -20.14 -17.60
C LYS A 146 -3.19 -21.54 -17.03
N ASN A 147 -4.28 -22.23 -16.67
CA ASN A 147 -4.33 -23.68 -16.47
C ASN A 147 -5.74 -24.20 -16.81
N ARG A 148 -6.15 -25.38 -16.32
CA ARG A 148 -7.47 -25.95 -16.63
C ARG A 148 -8.64 -25.09 -16.12
N ASN A 149 -8.43 -24.30 -15.06
CA ASN A 149 -9.44 -23.39 -14.50
C ASN A 149 -9.55 -22.07 -15.30
N GLY A 150 -9.00 -22.02 -16.51
CA GLY A 150 -9.08 -20.91 -17.45
C GLY A 150 -7.82 -20.02 -17.41
N ALA A 151 -8.02 -18.72 -17.62
CA ALA A 151 -6.91 -17.76 -17.65
C ALA A 151 -7.25 -16.45 -16.93
N VAL A 152 -6.20 -15.73 -16.54
CA VAL A 152 -6.18 -14.30 -16.19
C VAL A 152 -4.93 -13.66 -16.78
N GLN A 153 -4.86 -12.34 -16.80
CA GLN A 153 -3.66 -11.60 -17.18
C GLN A 153 -3.61 -10.29 -16.40
N THR A 154 -2.42 -9.72 -16.24
CA THR A 154 -2.24 -8.34 -15.77
C THR A 154 -1.24 -7.60 -16.64
N GLN A 155 -1.10 -6.30 -16.41
CA GLN A 155 -0.14 -5.45 -17.11
C GLN A 155 0.88 -4.85 -16.13
N VAL A 156 2.14 -4.96 -16.51
CA VAL A 156 3.29 -4.31 -15.88
C VAL A 156 3.82 -3.26 -16.85
N VAL A 157 4.15 -2.07 -16.36
CA VAL A 157 4.79 -1.02 -17.16
C VAL A 157 6.22 -0.85 -16.71
N VAL A 158 7.17 -0.98 -17.64
CA VAL A 158 8.60 -0.79 -17.39
C VAL A 158 9.06 0.47 -18.10
N PHE A 159 9.77 1.34 -17.39
CA PHE A 159 10.48 2.49 -17.92
C PHE A 159 11.98 2.23 -17.77
N ILE A 160 12.70 2.21 -18.88
CA ILE A 160 14.12 1.84 -18.99
C ILE A 160 14.92 3.11 -19.33
N PRO A 161 16.01 3.46 -18.60
CA PRO A 161 16.89 4.56 -18.98
C PRO A 161 17.67 4.23 -20.26
N ASN A 162 17.44 4.99 -21.34
CA ASN A 162 18.06 4.72 -22.65
C ASN A 162 19.58 4.96 -22.67
N ASP A 163 20.09 5.81 -21.77
CA ASP A 163 21.52 6.10 -21.65
C ASP A 163 22.32 5.06 -20.85
N ALA A 164 21.66 4.10 -20.20
CA ALA A 164 22.35 3.07 -19.43
C ALA A 164 23.24 2.19 -20.33
N LYS A 165 24.43 1.82 -19.84
CA LYS A 165 25.41 0.99 -20.58
C LYS A 165 25.37 -0.48 -20.17
N GLU A 166 24.80 -0.75 -19.00
CA GLU A 166 24.59 -2.07 -18.39
C GLU A 166 23.12 -2.15 -17.92
N PRO A 167 22.57 -3.36 -17.65
CA PRO A 167 21.21 -3.50 -17.13
C PRO A 167 20.97 -2.64 -15.88
N ALA A 168 19.90 -1.84 -15.93
CA ALA A 168 19.66 -0.81 -14.93
C ALA A 168 19.04 -1.40 -13.65
N PRO A 169 19.49 -1.01 -12.44
CA PRO A 169 18.74 -1.30 -11.21
C PRO A 169 17.37 -0.61 -11.29
N ALA A 170 16.36 -1.09 -10.57
CA ALA A 170 14.99 -0.57 -10.74
C ALA A 170 14.17 -0.43 -9.46
N PHE A 171 13.29 0.57 -9.44
CA PHE A 171 12.22 0.68 -8.44
C PHE A 171 10.94 0.02 -8.96
N MET A 172 10.45 -1.02 -8.27
CA MET A 172 9.20 -1.71 -8.57
C MET A 172 8.09 -1.29 -7.60
N MET A 173 7.19 -0.42 -8.05
CA MET A 173 6.00 0.00 -7.30
C MET A 173 4.86 -1.01 -7.50
N LEU A 174 4.38 -1.61 -6.40
CA LEU A 174 3.06 -2.24 -6.37
C LEU A 174 2.02 -1.12 -6.35
N SER A 175 1.16 -1.04 -7.37
CA SER A 175 0.34 0.16 -7.63
C SER A 175 -1.15 -0.13 -7.86
N PHE A 176 -1.97 0.87 -7.54
CA PHE A 176 -3.37 0.99 -7.96
C PHE A 176 -3.53 1.59 -9.37
N ASP A 177 -2.47 2.14 -9.96
CA ASP A 177 -2.51 2.79 -11.26
C ASP A 177 -2.69 1.76 -12.39
N SER A 178 -3.91 1.71 -12.94
CA SER A 178 -4.21 0.94 -14.15
C SER A 178 -3.44 1.54 -15.34
N PRO A 179 -2.64 0.75 -16.09
CA PRO A 179 -1.89 1.26 -17.24
C PRO A 179 -2.77 1.66 -18.44
N ARG A 180 -4.06 1.32 -18.40
CA ARG A 180 -5.10 1.84 -19.32
C ARG A 180 -5.52 3.29 -18.99
N GLY A 181 -5.15 3.80 -17.81
CA GLY A 181 -5.42 5.18 -17.38
C GLY A 181 -4.32 6.16 -17.78
N SER A 182 -4.44 7.42 -17.34
CA SER A 182 -3.42 8.45 -17.63
C SER A 182 -2.32 8.59 -16.55
N SER A 183 -2.42 7.89 -15.42
CA SER A 183 -1.48 7.96 -14.29
C SER A 183 0.00 7.80 -14.69
N LEU A 184 0.27 6.89 -15.63
CA LEU A 184 1.61 6.53 -16.11
C LEU A 184 2.01 7.28 -17.39
N GLN A 185 1.35 8.41 -17.67
CA GLN A 185 1.76 9.41 -18.66
C GLN A 185 2.52 10.54 -17.97
N LEU A 186 3.27 11.35 -18.72
CA LEU A 186 3.92 12.55 -18.19
C LEU A 186 2.88 13.60 -17.74
N SER A 187 3.24 14.34 -16.69
CA SER A 187 2.43 15.44 -16.15
C SER A 187 2.82 16.76 -16.82
N SER A 188 1.88 17.39 -17.53
CA SER A 188 2.10 18.69 -18.19
C SER A 188 2.41 19.84 -17.22
N SER A 189 1.89 19.76 -15.98
CA SER A 189 2.12 20.75 -14.91
C SER A 189 3.32 20.44 -13.99
N ARG A 190 3.84 19.21 -13.98
CA ARG A 190 4.95 18.77 -13.12
C ARG A 190 6.02 18.13 -14.01
N LYS A 191 6.85 18.98 -14.62
CA LYS A 191 7.90 18.58 -15.57
C LYS A 191 8.74 17.43 -14.99
N GLY A 192 9.00 16.41 -15.81
CA GLY A 192 9.78 15.23 -15.41
C GLY A 192 9.04 14.19 -14.54
N ARG A 193 7.79 14.46 -14.11
CA ARG A 193 7.02 13.52 -13.28
C ARG A 193 5.90 12.85 -14.08
N LEU A 194 5.54 11.63 -13.68
CA LEU A 194 4.31 10.97 -14.11
C LEU A 194 3.08 11.63 -13.46
N ARG A 195 1.88 11.42 -14.01
CA ARG A 195 0.64 12.03 -13.48
C ARG A 195 0.26 11.54 -12.08
N ASN A 196 0.64 10.32 -11.70
CA ASN A 196 0.53 9.84 -10.31
C ASN A 196 1.54 10.50 -9.33
N GLY A 197 2.50 11.28 -9.82
CA GLY A 197 3.48 12.02 -9.01
C GLY A 197 4.89 11.42 -9.01
N VAL A 198 5.10 10.21 -9.51
CA VAL A 198 6.42 9.55 -9.55
C VAL A 198 7.45 10.44 -10.28
N PRO A 199 8.60 10.76 -9.67
CA PRO A 199 9.64 11.60 -10.25
C PRO A 199 10.52 10.80 -11.22
N LEU A 200 9.93 10.39 -12.35
CA LEU A 200 10.59 9.52 -13.31
C LEU A 200 11.86 10.12 -13.91
N ALA A 201 11.93 11.44 -14.12
CA ALA A 201 13.15 12.11 -14.55
C ALA A 201 14.30 11.96 -13.55
N ASP A 202 14.00 12.02 -12.24
CA ASP A 202 15.00 11.96 -11.18
C ASP A 202 15.48 10.51 -10.96
N LEU A 203 14.59 9.53 -11.16
CA LEU A 203 14.93 8.10 -11.23
C LEU A 203 15.84 7.78 -12.42
N ILE A 204 15.44 8.18 -13.64
CA ILE A 204 16.18 7.96 -14.88
C ILE A 204 17.55 8.67 -14.85
N ALA A 205 17.61 9.90 -14.33
CA ALA A 205 18.87 10.64 -14.14
C ALA A 205 19.80 10.00 -13.08
N ASN A 206 19.25 9.28 -12.10
CA ASN A 206 20.04 8.45 -11.19
C ASN A 206 20.40 7.06 -11.78
N GLY A 207 20.02 6.76 -13.03
CA GLY A 207 20.29 5.48 -13.69
C GLY A 207 19.36 4.33 -13.27
N TYR A 208 18.21 4.64 -12.66
CA TYR A 208 17.21 3.63 -12.29
C TYR A 208 16.13 3.47 -13.36
N GLY A 209 15.75 2.21 -13.62
CA GLY A 209 14.45 1.90 -14.20
C GLY A 209 13.31 2.10 -13.19
N TYR A 210 12.09 2.27 -13.71
CA TYR A 210 10.87 2.28 -12.89
C TYR A 210 9.88 1.26 -13.41
N VAL A 211 9.28 0.49 -12.52
CA VAL A 211 8.36 -0.62 -12.84
C VAL A 211 7.07 -0.42 -12.07
N SER A 212 5.95 -0.22 -12.77
CA SER A 212 4.62 -0.09 -12.17
C SER A 212 3.85 -1.41 -12.33
N VAL A 213 3.58 -2.09 -11.23
CA VAL A 213 2.88 -3.38 -11.20
C VAL A 213 1.43 -3.15 -10.79
N TYR A 214 0.51 -3.30 -11.75
CA TYR A 214 -0.92 -3.23 -11.48
C TYR A 214 -1.46 -4.58 -11.02
N HIS A 215 -2.21 -4.60 -9.91
CA HIS A 215 -2.83 -5.81 -9.37
C HIS A 215 -4.31 -5.97 -9.73
N GLY A 216 -4.98 -4.88 -10.15
CA GLY A 216 -6.44 -4.85 -10.27
C GLY A 216 -7.06 -5.76 -11.35
N ASP A 217 -6.27 -6.24 -12.32
CA ASP A 217 -6.71 -7.27 -13.27
C ASP A 217 -6.57 -8.70 -12.71
N LEU A 218 -5.74 -8.93 -11.68
CA LEU A 218 -5.63 -10.22 -10.99
C LEU A 218 -6.53 -10.30 -9.75
N ILE A 219 -6.69 -9.20 -9.01
CA ILE A 219 -7.43 -9.18 -7.76
C ILE A 219 -8.07 -7.81 -7.50
N GLY A 220 -9.39 -7.81 -7.24
CA GLY A 220 -10.12 -6.59 -6.92
C GLY A 220 -9.66 -5.97 -5.60
N HIS A 221 -9.65 -4.64 -5.52
CA HIS A 221 -9.15 -3.91 -4.33
C HIS A 221 -9.81 -4.41 -3.03
N ASN A 222 -11.14 -4.52 -3.00
CA ASN A 222 -11.88 -5.17 -1.93
C ASN A 222 -12.59 -6.42 -2.47
N GLU A 223 -11.83 -7.37 -3.02
CA GLU A 223 -12.40 -8.63 -3.50
C GLU A 223 -13.06 -9.43 -2.34
N VAL A 224 -14.25 -9.95 -2.63
CA VAL A 224 -15.07 -10.74 -1.70
C VAL A 224 -15.59 -12.04 -2.31
N SER A 225 -15.36 -12.27 -3.61
CA SER A 225 -15.86 -13.43 -4.37
C SER A 225 -14.74 -14.37 -4.84
N PHE A 226 -13.54 -13.85 -5.11
CA PHE A 226 -12.33 -14.55 -5.60
C PHE A 226 -12.45 -15.35 -6.92
N GLY A 227 -13.64 -15.72 -7.38
CA GLY A 227 -13.85 -16.62 -8.53
C GLY A 227 -13.49 -16.06 -9.92
N ARG A 228 -13.24 -14.75 -10.06
CA ARG A 228 -12.86 -14.13 -11.36
C ARG A 228 -11.36 -13.91 -11.52
N GLY A 229 -10.68 -13.60 -10.41
CA GLY A 229 -9.27 -13.24 -10.34
C GLY A 229 -8.31 -14.42 -10.38
N ILE A 230 -7.07 -14.18 -9.96
CA ILE A 230 -5.98 -15.17 -9.96
C ILE A 230 -6.28 -16.40 -9.10
N HIS A 231 -6.94 -16.23 -7.95
CA HIS A 231 -7.29 -17.30 -7.01
C HIS A 231 -8.01 -18.48 -7.67
N LYS A 232 -8.84 -18.25 -8.70
CA LYS A 232 -9.55 -19.33 -9.40
C LYS A 232 -8.60 -20.37 -10.03
N LEU A 233 -7.39 -19.97 -10.43
CA LEU A 233 -6.38 -20.90 -10.98
C LEU A 233 -5.76 -21.82 -9.91
N PHE A 234 -5.99 -21.53 -8.63
CA PHE A 234 -5.46 -22.27 -7.48
C PHE A 234 -6.51 -23.14 -6.78
N PHE A 235 -7.80 -22.94 -7.08
CA PHE A 235 -8.88 -23.73 -6.51
C PHE A 235 -8.91 -25.16 -7.06
N ARG A 236 -9.17 -26.12 -6.17
CA ARG A 236 -9.39 -27.53 -6.51
C ARG A 236 -10.85 -27.76 -6.88
N ASP A 237 -11.17 -28.93 -7.42
CA ASP A 237 -12.55 -29.25 -7.82
C ASP A 237 -13.50 -29.15 -6.62
N GLY A 238 -14.60 -28.41 -6.77
CA GLY A 238 -15.54 -28.08 -5.69
C GLY A 238 -15.11 -26.92 -4.76
N GLN A 239 -13.90 -26.37 -4.88
CA GLN A 239 -13.46 -25.19 -4.14
C GLN A 239 -13.86 -23.90 -4.88
N SER A 240 -14.59 -23.02 -4.20
CA SER A 240 -15.01 -21.70 -4.73
C SER A 240 -14.43 -20.51 -3.95
N PHE A 241 -13.68 -20.77 -2.88
CA PHE A 241 -13.17 -19.76 -1.95
C PHE A 241 -11.81 -20.15 -1.36
N PRO A 242 -10.94 -19.20 -0.96
CA PRO A 242 -9.72 -19.51 -0.23
C PRO A 242 -10.01 -20.16 1.12
N LYS A 243 -9.23 -21.18 1.50
CA LYS A 243 -9.29 -21.79 2.84
C LYS A 243 -8.74 -20.83 3.91
N ALA A 244 -8.96 -21.15 5.18
CA ALA A 244 -8.68 -20.20 6.27
C ALA A 244 -7.21 -19.73 6.40
N HIS A 245 -6.26 -20.56 5.96
CA HIS A 245 -4.82 -20.27 5.92
C HIS A 245 -4.31 -19.86 4.53
N GLU A 246 -5.18 -19.80 3.51
CA GLU A 246 -4.80 -19.41 2.14
C GLU A 246 -4.84 -17.89 1.97
N TRP A 247 -4.06 -17.38 1.03
CA TRP A 247 -3.83 -15.96 0.73
C TRP A 247 -5.09 -15.08 0.58
N GLY A 248 -5.09 -13.96 1.31
CA GLY A 248 -6.00 -12.83 1.07
C GLY A 248 -5.56 -11.95 -0.12
N VAL A 249 -6.22 -10.80 -0.28
CA VAL A 249 -5.89 -9.80 -1.30
C VAL A 249 -4.46 -9.28 -1.15
N LEU A 250 -3.95 -9.09 0.08
CA LEU A 250 -2.55 -8.68 0.29
C LEU A 250 -1.55 -9.76 -0.15
N GLY A 251 -1.87 -11.03 0.06
CA GLY A 251 -1.07 -12.16 -0.43
C GLY A 251 -1.00 -12.22 -1.96
N ALA A 252 -2.12 -12.02 -2.64
CA ALA A 252 -2.17 -11.95 -4.11
C ALA A 252 -1.47 -10.70 -4.68
N ASN A 253 -1.57 -9.55 -4.01
CA ASN A 253 -0.83 -8.33 -4.40
C ASN A 253 0.69 -8.56 -4.30
N ALA A 254 1.15 -9.14 -3.19
CA ALA A 254 2.55 -9.49 -2.98
C ALA A 254 3.07 -10.45 -4.07
N TRP A 255 2.31 -11.52 -4.35
CA TRP A 255 2.61 -12.47 -5.42
C TRP A 255 2.63 -11.82 -6.80
N THR A 256 1.74 -10.86 -7.08
CA THR A 256 1.74 -10.13 -8.35
C THR A 256 3.07 -9.38 -8.56
N GLY A 257 3.64 -8.81 -7.49
CA GLY A 257 4.99 -8.26 -7.49
C GLY A 257 6.06 -9.31 -7.82
N MET A 258 6.02 -10.47 -7.15
CA MET A 258 6.95 -11.58 -7.41
C MET A 258 6.88 -12.05 -8.88
N ARG A 259 5.68 -12.12 -9.49
CA ARG A 259 5.53 -12.50 -10.92
C ARG A 259 5.99 -11.41 -11.88
N ALA A 260 5.94 -10.14 -11.46
CA ALA A 260 6.57 -9.06 -12.21
C ALA A 260 8.11 -9.15 -12.17
N LEU A 261 8.69 -9.64 -11.06
CA LEU A 261 10.13 -9.89 -10.96
C LEU A 261 10.56 -11.04 -11.89
N ASP A 262 9.79 -12.12 -11.97
CA ASP A 262 10.04 -13.22 -12.94
C ASP A 262 10.04 -12.74 -14.41
N TYR A 263 9.37 -11.62 -14.72
CA TYR A 263 9.45 -11.00 -16.05
C TYR A 263 10.75 -10.18 -16.21
N LEU A 264 11.18 -9.45 -15.17
CA LEU A 264 12.45 -8.71 -15.21
C LEU A 264 13.66 -9.64 -15.34
N GLU A 265 13.59 -10.87 -14.81
CA GLU A 265 14.59 -11.94 -15.06
C GLU A 265 14.70 -12.35 -16.55
N THR A 266 13.75 -11.92 -17.40
CA THR A 266 13.77 -12.10 -18.85
C THR A 266 13.98 -10.79 -19.63
N ASN A 267 14.43 -9.72 -18.96
CA ASN A 267 14.61 -8.39 -19.56
C ASN A 267 16.08 -7.95 -19.49
N ASP A 268 16.79 -8.02 -20.62
CA ASP A 268 18.22 -7.72 -20.74
C ASP A 268 18.59 -6.23 -20.53
N HIS A 269 17.64 -5.38 -20.13
CA HIS A 269 17.85 -3.95 -19.85
C HIS A 269 17.59 -3.56 -18.39
N ILE A 270 17.00 -4.44 -17.58
CA ILE A 270 16.76 -4.22 -16.15
C ILE A 270 17.49 -5.31 -15.35
N ASP A 271 18.33 -4.92 -14.41
CA ASP A 271 18.98 -5.86 -13.51
C ASP A 271 18.00 -6.36 -12.45
N ALA A 272 17.39 -7.52 -12.71
CA ALA A 272 16.49 -8.20 -11.79
C ALA A 272 17.10 -8.47 -10.40
N LYS A 273 18.44 -8.53 -10.27
CA LYS A 273 19.14 -8.72 -8.99
C LYS A 273 19.30 -7.44 -8.19
N ARG A 274 18.91 -6.28 -8.75
CA ARG A 274 18.99 -4.95 -8.12
C ARG A 274 17.66 -4.19 -8.19
N VAL A 275 16.58 -4.91 -7.88
CA VAL A 275 15.21 -4.35 -7.81
C VAL A 275 14.85 -3.97 -6.36
N ALA A 276 14.52 -2.69 -6.15
CA ALA A 276 13.86 -2.19 -4.95
C ALA A 276 12.33 -2.33 -5.10
N VAL A 277 11.70 -3.23 -4.34
CA VAL A 277 10.23 -3.32 -4.32
C VAL A 277 9.65 -2.32 -3.34
N MET A 278 8.63 -1.57 -3.75
CA MET A 278 8.05 -0.47 -2.97
C MET A 278 6.53 -0.39 -3.07
N GLY A 279 5.90 0.26 -2.11
CA GLY A 279 4.45 0.47 -2.10
C GLY A 279 3.99 1.49 -1.06
N HIS A 280 2.96 2.27 -1.40
CA HIS A 280 2.27 3.17 -0.48
C HIS A 280 1.12 2.46 0.26
N SER A 281 0.90 2.77 1.54
CA SER A 281 -0.29 2.35 2.28
C SER A 281 -0.46 0.82 2.26
N LYS A 282 -1.65 0.33 1.90
CA LYS A 282 -1.96 -1.08 1.61
C LYS A 282 -0.96 -1.75 0.64
N MET A 283 -0.40 -1.03 -0.32
CA MET A 283 0.65 -1.59 -1.20
C MET A 283 1.96 -1.74 -0.45
N GLY A 284 2.30 -0.87 0.51
CA GLY A 284 3.42 -1.08 1.44
C GLY A 284 3.23 -2.33 2.30
N LYS A 285 2.01 -2.55 2.82
CA LYS A 285 1.63 -3.81 3.51
C LYS A 285 1.93 -5.05 2.63
N ALA A 286 1.59 -4.98 1.33
CA ALA A 286 1.87 -6.05 0.35
C ALA A 286 3.36 -6.14 -0.03
N THR A 287 4.08 -5.02 -0.12
CA THR A 287 5.52 -4.94 -0.43
C THR A 287 6.36 -5.66 0.62
N LEU A 288 6.10 -5.43 1.90
CA LEU A 288 6.79 -6.13 2.98
C LEU A 288 6.54 -7.64 2.93
N TRP A 289 5.31 -8.07 2.61
CA TRP A 289 5.02 -9.49 2.42
C TRP A 289 5.63 -10.09 1.15
N ALA A 290 5.79 -9.31 0.07
CA ALA A 290 6.50 -9.73 -1.14
C ALA A 290 7.99 -9.96 -0.84
N ALA A 291 8.66 -8.98 -0.21
CA ALA A 291 10.06 -9.08 0.17
C ALA A 291 10.31 -10.15 1.25
N ALA A 292 9.36 -10.39 2.16
CA ALA A 292 9.48 -11.45 3.15
C ALA A 292 9.40 -12.86 2.54
N GLN A 293 8.57 -13.08 1.52
CA GLN A 293 8.51 -14.37 0.81
C GLN A 293 9.64 -14.55 -0.19
N ASP A 294 10.01 -13.50 -0.93
CA ASP A 294 10.91 -13.56 -2.07
C ASP A 294 12.26 -12.89 -1.74
N GLU A 295 13.32 -13.70 -1.63
CA GLU A 295 14.66 -13.22 -1.30
C GLU A 295 15.38 -12.58 -2.50
N ARG A 296 14.80 -12.61 -3.71
CA ARG A 296 15.38 -12.00 -4.92
C ARG A 296 15.23 -10.48 -4.98
N PHE A 297 14.20 -9.91 -4.35
CA PHE A 297 14.07 -8.45 -4.23
C PHE A 297 15.24 -7.91 -3.41
N ALA A 298 16.06 -7.03 -3.99
CA ALA A 298 17.31 -6.59 -3.39
C ALA A 298 17.10 -5.58 -2.24
N LEU A 299 16.00 -4.84 -2.26
CA LEU A 299 15.64 -3.81 -1.28
C LEU A 299 14.11 -3.72 -1.15
N ALA A 300 13.60 -3.41 0.04
CA ALA A 300 12.16 -3.21 0.27
C ALA A 300 11.86 -1.81 0.83
N ILE A 301 10.85 -1.11 0.32
CA ILE A 301 10.43 0.23 0.79
C ILE A 301 8.94 0.23 1.13
N SER A 302 8.64 0.36 2.42
CA SER A 302 7.27 0.47 2.93
C SER A 302 6.96 1.93 3.26
N ALA A 303 6.12 2.59 2.46
CA ALA A 303 5.69 3.95 2.70
C ALA A 303 4.29 3.98 3.33
N GLN A 304 4.20 4.46 4.57
CA GLN A 304 2.95 4.76 5.30
C GLN A 304 2.00 3.57 5.36
N SER A 305 2.59 2.41 5.64
CA SER A 305 1.94 1.11 5.54
C SER A 305 1.09 0.77 6.77
N GLY A 306 1.51 1.24 7.93
CA GLY A 306 0.87 1.10 9.22
C GLY A 306 0.51 -0.33 9.60
N CYS A 307 -0.66 -0.49 10.20
CA CYS A 307 -1.28 -1.73 10.64
C CYS A 307 -1.18 -2.89 9.64
N GLY A 308 -0.58 -4.02 10.04
CA GLY A 308 -0.35 -5.15 9.12
C GLY A 308 0.60 -4.84 7.95
N GLY A 309 1.32 -3.72 8.03
CA GLY A 309 2.48 -3.35 7.23
C GLY A 309 3.69 -3.26 8.16
N ALA A 310 4.18 -2.05 8.45
CA ALA A 310 5.27 -1.87 9.41
C ALA A 310 4.81 -1.68 10.86
N ALA A 311 3.64 -1.10 11.16
CA ALA A 311 3.30 -0.73 12.55
C ALA A 311 2.97 -1.94 13.45
N LEU A 312 3.47 -1.90 14.68
CA LEU A 312 3.26 -2.94 15.69
C LEU A 312 1.78 -3.05 16.09
N TRP A 313 1.22 -4.26 16.01
CA TRP A 313 -0.16 -4.54 16.36
C TRP A 313 -0.49 -4.19 17.81
N ARG A 314 0.38 -4.61 18.72
CA ARG A 314 0.14 -4.49 20.18
C ARG A 314 0.13 -3.06 20.72
N ARG A 315 0.59 -2.07 19.94
CA ARG A 315 0.44 -0.65 20.30
C ARG A 315 -1.02 -0.19 20.30
N LYS A 316 -1.90 -0.85 19.52
CA LYS A 316 -3.35 -0.57 19.43
C LYS A 316 -3.64 0.93 19.26
N TYR A 317 -2.81 1.58 18.45
CA TYR A 317 -2.86 3.00 18.09
C TYR A 317 -3.23 3.10 16.60
N GLY A 318 -4.15 3.99 16.23
CA GLY A 318 -4.67 4.05 14.86
C GLY A 318 -5.40 2.75 14.45
N GLU A 319 -5.09 2.23 13.26
CA GLU A 319 -5.77 1.07 12.68
C GLU A 319 -5.49 -0.24 13.47
N THR A 320 -6.48 -0.81 14.17
CA THR A 320 -6.36 -2.13 14.84
C THR A 320 -6.62 -3.31 13.87
N MET A 321 -6.39 -4.56 14.30
CA MET A 321 -6.69 -5.73 13.44
C MET A 321 -8.18 -5.87 13.16
N ALA A 322 -9.03 -5.56 14.13
CA ALA A 322 -10.47 -5.48 13.93
C ALA A 322 -10.85 -4.41 12.89
N LYS A 323 -10.22 -3.23 12.96
CA LYS A 323 -10.47 -2.12 12.01
C LYS A 323 -9.99 -2.45 10.59
N LEU A 324 -8.87 -3.16 10.42
CA LEU A 324 -8.37 -3.62 9.11
C LEU A 324 -9.23 -4.76 8.54
N ASN A 325 -9.65 -5.73 9.37
CA ASN A 325 -10.51 -6.85 8.95
C ASN A 325 -11.96 -6.43 8.64
N ARG A 326 -12.32 -5.14 8.79
CA ARG A 326 -13.50 -4.54 8.13
C ARG A 326 -13.42 -4.65 6.60
N PHE A 327 -12.22 -4.77 6.03
CA PHE A 327 -12.01 -5.21 4.64
C PHE A 327 -11.81 -6.74 4.65
N PRO A 328 -12.87 -7.54 4.45
CA PRO A 328 -12.98 -8.88 5.06
C PRO A 328 -11.95 -9.91 4.59
N HIS A 329 -11.24 -9.65 3.49
CA HIS A 329 -10.26 -10.58 2.92
C HIS A 329 -8.96 -9.89 2.47
N TRP A 330 -8.58 -8.74 3.06
CA TRP A 330 -7.22 -8.21 2.84
C TRP A 330 -6.16 -9.16 3.41
N LEU A 331 -6.39 -9.64 4.63
CA LEU A 331 -5.65 -10.72 5.28
C LEU A 331 -6.32 -12.09 5.01
N SER A 332 -5.66 -13.16 5.46
CA SER A 332 -6.25 -14.49 5.55
C SER A 332 -7.44 -14.52 6.51
N ILE A 333 -8.33 -15.51 6.36
CA ILE A 333 -9.50 -15.65 7.25
C ILE A 333 -9.04 -15.98 8.69
N ASN A 334 -7.90 -16.65 8.86
CA ASN A 334 -7.29 -16.92 10.16
C ASN A 334 -6.97 -15.64 10.95
N ALA A 335 -6.61 -14.52 10.30
CA ALA A 335 -6.28 -13.27 11.00
C ALA A 335 -7.44 -12.75 11.85
N ARG A 336 -8.69 -12.97 11.41
CA ARG A 336 -9.90 -12.56 12.15
C ARG A 336 -10.01 -13.17 13.56
N LYS A 337 -9.27 -14.26 13.85
CA LYS A 337 -9.20 -14.89 15.18
C LYS A 337 -8.47 -14.04 16.22
N PHE A 338 -7.70 -13.04 15.77
CA PHE A 338 -6.85 -12.16 16.57
C PHE A 338 -7.32 -10.70 16.57
N ASN A 339 -8.50 -10.41 15.99
CA ASN A 339 -9.20 -9.14 16.21
C ASN A 339 -9.29 -8.87 17.72
N ASP A 340 -8.75 -7.73 18.16
CA ASP A 340 -8.76 -7.26 19.55
C ASP A 340 -8.05 -8.22 20.55
N ARG A 341 -7.34 -9.24 20.02
CA ARG A 341 -6.50 -10.20 20.74
C ARG A 341 -5.14 -10.34 20.07
N GLU A 342 -4.59 -9.24 19.57
CA GLU A 342 -3.30 -9.24 18.87
C GLU A 342 -2.13 -9.70 19.77
N ASP A 343 -2.31 -9.65 21.09
CA ASP A 343 -1.35 -10.17 22.07
C ASP A 343 -1.17 -11.69 22.00
N ASP A 344 -2.19 -12.44 21.56
CA ASP A 344 -2.15 -13.91 21.36
C ASP A 344 -1.26 -14.31 20.17
N LEU A 345 -0.84 -13.37 19.30
CA LEU A 345 -0.08 -13.70 18.09
C LEU A 345 1.36 -14.10 18.42
N PRO A 346 1.88 -15.24 17.91
CA PRO A 346 3.30 -15.60 18.05
C PRO A 346 4.26 -14.76 17.19
N VAL A 347 3.77 -13.63 16.66
CA VAL A 347 4.48 -12.65 15.82
C VAL A 347 4.02 -11.22 16.11
N ASP A 348 4.84 -10.24 15.77
CA ASP A 348 4.42 -8.85 15.51
C ASP A 348 5.27 -8.27 14.35
N GLN A 349 4.94 -7.08 13.84
CA GLN A 349 5.46 -6.60 12.55
C GLN A 349 6.97 -6.36 12.50
N HIS A 350 7.67 -6.22 13.64
CA HIS A 350 9.14 -6.21 13.69
C HIS A 350 9.74 -7.52 13.18
N MET A 351 9.03 -8.64 13.36
CA MET A 351 9.41 -9.94 12.83
C MET A 351 9.19 -10.05 11.33
N LEU A 352 8.22 -9.30 10.75
CA LEU A 352 8.07 -9.18 9.30
C LEU A 352 9.23 -8.41 8.68
N LEU A 353 9.61 -7.26 9.27
CA LEU A 353 10.80 -6.51 8.84
C LEU A 353 12.08 -7.36 9.01
N SER A 354 12.15 -8.18 10.05
CA SER A 354 13.24 -9.14 10.25
C SER A 354 13.35 -10.20 9.15
N LEU A 355 12.24 -10.64 8.53
CA LEU A 355 12.29 -11.61 7.42
C LEU A 355 13.04 -11.08 6.18
N ILE A 356 13.18 -9.76 6.04
CA ILE A 356 13.86 -9.15 4.89
C ILE A 356 15.39 -9.23 5.07
N ALA A 357 15.87 -9.24 6.33
CA ALA A 357 17.28 -9.34 6.68
C ALA A 357 17.96 -10.59 6.06
N PRO A 358 19.18 -10.47 5.49
CA PRO A 358 20.12 -9.36 5.63
C PRO A 358 19.97 -8.24 4.58
N ARG A 359 18.92 -8.25 3.77
CA ARG A 359 18.71 -7.22 2.73
C ARG A 359 18.21 -5.91 3.34
N PRO A 360 18.49 -4.77 2.70
CA PRO A 360 18.05 -3.48 3.19
C PRO A 360 16.53 -3.32 3.15
N VAL A 361 15.98 -2.71 4.21
CA VAL A 361 14.57 -2.34 4.33
C VAL A 361 14.45 -0.87 4.71
N TYR A 362 13.49 -0.18 4.10
CA TYR A 362 13.16 1.21 4.40
C TYR A 362 11.71 1.32 4.85
N VAL A 363 11.47 2.10 5.90
CA VAL A 363 10.12 2.43 6.39
C VAL A 363 9.98 3.95 6.42
N ALA A 364 8.92 4.48 5.81
CA ALA A 364 8.66 5.92 5.75
C ALA A 364 7.27 6.23 6.31
N SER A 365 7.16 7.27 7.12
CA SER A 365 5.91 7.70 7.76
C SER A 365 5.69 9.22 7.60
N ALA A 366 4.48 9.73 7.85
CA ALA A 366 4.21 11.16 7.86
C ALA A 366 3.52 11.63 9.16
N THR A 367 3.81 12.85 9.61
CA THR A 367 3.42 13.36 10.93
C THR A 367 1.91 13.44 11.20
N ALA A 368 1.09 13.64 10.16
CA ALA A 368 -0.37 13.75 10.29
C ALA A 368 -1.10 12.43 9.99
N ASP A 369 -0.41 11.38 9.54
CA ASP A 369 -1.00 10.08 9.21
C ASP A 369 -1.13 9.21 10.47
N THR A 370 -1.88 9.68 11.47
CA THR A 370 -1.91 9.03 12.79
C THR A 370 -2.60 7.66 12.75
N TRP A 371 -3.39 7.40 11.71
CA TRP A 371 -4.01 6.08 11.45
C TRP A 371 -2.97 4.99 11.17
N ALA A 372 -1.83 5.36 10.58
CA ALA A 372 -0.75 4.43 10.26
C ALA A 372 0.20 4.16 11.45
N ASP A 373 0.03 4.83 12.59
CA ASP A 373 0.94 4.77 13.74
C ASP A 373 2.44 4.94 13.36
N PRO A 374 2.88 6.17 12.98
CA PRO A 374 4.27 6.46 12.63
C PRO A 374 5.30 6.03 13.69
N HIS A 375 4.92 6.09 14.97
CA HIS A 375 5.80 5.66 16.06
C HIS A 375 5.87 4.13 16.14
N GLY A 376 4.77 3.42 15.90
CA GLY A 376 4.76 1.96 15.75
C GLY A 376 5.53 1.46 14.52
N GLU A 377 5.44 2.15 13.38
CA GLU A 377 6.26 1.86 12.19
C GLU A 377 7.77 2.00 12.53
N PHE A 378 8.15 3.05 13.26
CA PHE A 378 9.52 3.26 13.73
C PHE A 378 9.99 2.21 14.76
N GLN A 379 9.19 1.91 15.79
CA GLN A 379 9.59 0.94 16.81
C GLN A 379 9.66 -0.48 16.23
N SER A 380 8.81 -0.83 15.27
CA SER A 380 8.93 -2.07 14.51
C SER A 380 10.29 -2.19 13.82
N ALA A 381 10.77 -1.12 13.18
CA ALA A 381 12.10 -1.07 12.56
C ALA A 381 13.24 -1.17 13.61
N ASN A 382 13.07 -0.62 14.81
CA ASN A 382 14.02 -0.82 15.93
C ASN A 382 14.03 -2.26 16.45
N HIS A 383 12.87 -2.88 16.63
CA HIS A 383 12.78 -4.24 17.17
C HIS A 383 13.19 -5.33 16.17
N ALA A 384 13.35 -5.00 14.88
CA ALA A 384 14.04 -5.85 13.89
C ALA A 384 15.58 -5.85 14.04
N ALA A 385 16.14 -4.86 14.76
CA ALA A 385 17.60 -4.68 14.88
C ALA A 385 18.41 -5.89 15.39
N PRO A 386 17.92 -6.76 16.31
CA PRO A 386 18.66 -7.94 16.76
C PRO A 386 19.01 -8.89 15.60
N VAL A 387 18.08 -9.09 14.65
CA VAL A 387 18.30 -9.97 13.49
C VAL A 387 19.30 -9.36 12.52
N TYR A 388 19.20 -8.06 12.24
CA TYR A 388 20.18 -7.37 11.40
C TYR A 388 21.59 -7.48 12.00
N ARG A 389 21.76 -7.23 13.32
CA ARG A 389 23.04 -7.39 14.01
C ARG A 389 23.57 -8.83 13.93
N LEU A 390 22.72 -9.84 14.14
CA LEU A 390 23.10 -11.26 14.03
C LEU A 390 23.65 -11.62 12.64
N LEU A 391 23.15 -10.96 11.59
CA LEU A 391 23.57 -11.19 10.21
C LEU A 391 24.70 -10.25 9.75
N GLY A 392 25.37 -9.56 10.68
CA GLY A 392 26.47 -8.64 10.38
C GLY A 392 26.04 -7.33 9.73
N LYS A 393 24.76 -6.95 9.86
CA LYS A 393 24.16 -5.76 9.26
C LYS A 393 23.87 -4.66 10.28
N LYS A 394 23.87 -3.42 9.83
CA LYS A 394 23.75 -2.22 10.66
C LYS A 394 22.26 -1.79 10.77
N PRO A 395 21.64 -1.84 11.95
CA PRO A 395 20.28 -1.36 12.14
C PRO A 395 20.22 0.17 12.26
N LEU A 396 19.05 0.71 12.59
CA LEU A 396 18.87 2.12 12.94
C LEU A 396 19.83 2.55 14.08
N PRO A 397 20.37 3.78 14.05
CA PRO A 397 21.35 4.26 15.03
C PRO A 397 20.73 4.78 16.34
N THR A 398 19.40 4.88 16.43
CA THR A 398 18.66 5.47 17.55
C THR A 398 17.36 4.71 17.81
N THR A 399 16.99 4.54 19.08
CA THR A 399 15.66 4.03 19.50
C THR A 399 14.65 5.14 19.80
N LYS A 400 15.05 6.41 19.65
CA LYS A 400 14.18 7.59 19.72
C LYS A 400 13.74 7.99 18.31
N LEU A 401 12.44 8.22 18.13
CA LEU A 401 11.85 8.68 16.87
C LEU A 401 12.57 9.97 16.41
N PRO A 402 13.08 10.04 15.16
CA PRO A 402 13.73 11.24 14.67
C PRO A 402 12.72 12.39 14.50
N THR A 403 13.22 13.62 14.55
CA THR A 403 12.44 14.81 14.18
C THR A 403 12.01 14.71 12.71
N ALA A 404 10.87 15.31 12.37
CA ALA A 404 10.39 15.34 10.99
C ALA A 404 11.46 15.87 10.02
N SER A 405 11.59 15.17 8.88
CA SER A 405 12.58 15.42 7.83
C SER A 405 14.05 15.28 8.27
N GLN A 406 14.32 14.42 9.28
CA GLN A 406 15.67 13.94 9.61
C GLN A 406 15.78 12.44 9.29
N PRO A 407 16.24 12.07 8.08
CA PRO A 407 16.20 10.69 7.60
C PRO A 407 17.39 9.86 8.11
N LEU A 408 17.10 8.65 8.59
CA LEU A 408 18.09 7.68 9.06
C LEU A 408 18.46 6.77 7.90
N LEU A 409 19.59 7.04 7.24
CA LEU A 409 20.01 6.37 5.99
C LEU A 409 21.22 5.43 6.15
N ASP A 410 22.01 5.58 7.21
CA ASP A 410 23.38 5.01 7.26
C ASP A 410 23.45 3.49 7.52
N GLY A 411 22.30 2.82 7.70
CA GLY A 411 22.18 1.40 7.99
C GLY A 411 21.57 0.59 6.84
N ASP A 412 21.41 -0.71 7.08
CA ASP A 412 20.61 -1.63 6.27
C ASP A 412 19.11 -1.52 6.64
N ILE A 413 18.79 -1.06 7.85
CA ILE A 413 17.45 -0.55 8.18
C ILE A 413 17.49 0.97 8.01
N GLY A 414 16.64 1.51 7.14
CA GLY A 414 16.42 2.94 6.95
C GLY A 414 15.04 3.38 7.45
N TYR A 415 14.95 4.61 7.96
CA TYR A 415 13.68 5.20 8.38
C TYR A 415 13.64 6.72 8.15
N HIS A 416 12.46 7.26 7.82
CA HIS A 416 12.17 8.66 8.08
C HIS A 416 10.70 8.89 8.48
N ILE A 417 10.47 9.98 9.21
CA ILE A 417 9.16 10.62 9.30
C ILE A 417 9.24 12.00 8.64
N ARG A 418 8.28 12.37 7.81
CA ARG A 418 8.21 13.70 7.16
C ARG A 418 6.98 14.49 7.57
N THR A 419 6.99 15.81 7.38
CA THR A 419 5.80 16.64 7.56
C THR A 419 4.77 16.36 6.48
N GLY A 420 3.51 16.12 6.86
CA GLY A 420 2.39 15.94 5.91
C GLY A 420 1.47 14.76 6.30
N GLY A 421 0.58 14.40 5.38
CA GLY A 421 -0.43 13.33 5.54
C GLY A 421 -0.16 12.09 4.69
N HIS A 422 -1.22 11.34 4.36
CA HIS A 422 -1.16 10.01 3.70
C HIS A 422 -0.85 10.09 2.18
N SER A 423 0.43 10.21 1.82
CA SER A 423 0.90 10.38 0.44
C SER A 423 2.33 9.83 0.23
N ILE A 424 2.82 9.82 -1.01
CA ILE A 424 4.27 9.80 -1.25
C ILE A 424 4.65 11.14 -1.90
N ASP A 425 5.36 11.96 -1.15
CA ASP A 425 5.76 13.31 -1.53
C ASP A 425 7.15 13.30 -2.21
N PRO A 426 7.60 14.40 -2.84
CA PRO A 426 8.90 14.44 -3.53
C PRO A 426 10.09 14.15 -2.62
N TYR A 427 10.04 14.67 -1.38
CA TYR A 427 11.03 14.40 -0.34
C TYR A 427 11.19 12.89 -0.08
N ASP A 428 10.08 12.14 -0.04
CA ASP A 428 10.11 10.70 0.23
C ASP A 428 10.90 9.98 -0.87
N TRP A 429 10.64 10.35 -2.14
CA TRP A 429 11.40 9.84 -3.29
C TRP A 429 12.87 10.24 -3.27
N GLU A 430 13.21 11.47 -2.89
CA GLU A 430 14.59 11.92 -2.73
C GLU A 430 15.32 11.03 -1.70
N GLN A 431 14.67 10.69 -0.58
CA GLN A 431 15.24 9.80 0.42
C GLN A 431 15.27 8.32 -0.01
N PHE A 432 14.28 7.84 -0.77
CA PHE A 432 14.30 6.50 -1.37
C PHE A 432 15.43 6.33 -2.38
N ILE A 433 15.68 7.35 -3.21
CA ILE A 433 16.79 7.38 -4.17
C ILE A 433 18.14 7.42 -3.44
N GLN A 434 18.29 8.25 -2.40
CA GLN A 434 19.52 8.27 -1.58
C GLN A 434 19.81 6.91 -0.92
N PHE A 435 18.79 6.25 -0.37
CA PHE A 435 18.95 4.93 0.24
C PHE A 435 19.23 3.82 -0.78
N ALA A 436 18.56 3.84 -1.95
CA ALA A 436 18.85 2.92 -3.03
C ALA A 436 20.25 3.15 -3.64
N ASN A 437 20.73 4.40 -3.71
CA ASN A 437 22.08 4.74 -4.15
C ASN A 437 23.14 4.08 -3.26
N ARG A 438 22.90 4.02 -1.94
CA ARG A 438 23.77 3.39 -0.94
C ARG A 438 23.82 1.86 -1.00
N HIS A 439 22.80 1.22 -1.58
CA HIS A 439 22.57 -0.23 -1.43
C HIS A 439 22.46 -1.01 -2.75
N LEU A 440 22.13 -0.34 -3.87
CA LEU A 440 21.87 -0.96 -5.18
C LEU A 440 22.77 -0.43 -6.32
N LYS A 441 23.70 0.46 -6.00
CA LYS A 441 24.85 0.76 -6.85
C LYS A 441 26.06 0.01 -6.29
N ALA A 442 26.92 -0.44 -7.19
CA ALA A 442 28.25 -0.88 -6.78
C ALA A 442 29.09 0.37 -6.44
N ASP A 443 30.06 0.18 -5.54
CA ASP A 443 31.17 1.13 -5.32
C ASP A 443 32.12 1.13 -6.54
#